data_AF-A0A853D436-F1
#
_entry.id   AF-A0A853D436-F1
#
_cell.length_a   1.000
_cell.length_b   1.000
_cell.length_c   1.000
_cell.angle_alpha   90.00
_cell.angle_beta   90.00
_cell.angle_gamma   90.00
#
_symmetry.space_group_name_H-M   'P 1'
#
loop_
_entity.id
_entity.type
_entity.pdbx_description
1 polymer ?
#
loop_
_entity_poly.entity_id
_entity_poly.type
_entity_poly.pdbx_seq_one_letter_code
_entity_poly.pdbx_strand_id
1 'polypeptide(L)'
;MTLAFSTKLKDGTPNYFPQKIIKGWRTDIWNKAASFSACNGKHGCDYINSSDYEDLNPKKHTIRDDKKNRWKVGNLIHPVINNRTPERFQFAPITKCTGVQKIEISHFSDHVEFIIDDKFFGNVFHHGLDMVYEYHNCIRELAVNDGFDSIEQFLKWFDKDFTGKIIHWTDLKY
;
A
#
# COMPACT_ATOMS: atom_id res chain seq x y z
N MET A 1 14.63 -8.08 -3.81
CA MET A 1 14.09 -7.94 -2.44
C MET A 1 12.62 -8.32 -2.41
N THR A 2 12.25 -9.28 -1.56
CA THR A 2 10.85 -9.70 -1.40
C THR A 2 10.04 -8.62 -0.68
N LEU A 3 8.92 -8.22 -1.28
CA LEU A 3 7.94 -7.32 -0.69
C LEU A 3 6.63 -8.08 -0.53
N ALA A 4 6.34 -8.46 0.71
CA ALA A 4 5.13 -9.21 1.05
C ALA A 4 3.93 -8.29 1.26
N PHE A 5 2.76 -8.77 0.87
CA PHE A 5 1.46 -8.11 1.06
C PHE A 5 0.48 -9.07 1.74
N SER A 6 -0.36 -8.53 2.64
CA SER A 6 -1.56 -9.23 3.08
C SER A 6 -2.65 -9.08 2.02
N THR A 7 -3.60 -10.00 2.00
CA THR A 7 -4.81 -9.92 1.16
C THR A 7 -6.03 -9.40 1.91
N LYS A 8 -5.90 -9.23 3.23
CA LYS A 8 -6.95 -8.76 4.13
C LYS A 8 -6.48 -7.61 5.00
N LEU A 9 -7.43 -6.77 5.40
CA LEU A 9 -7.31 -5.78 6.47
C LEU A 9 -7.31 -6.47 7.85
N LYS A 10 -7.05 -5.70 8.92
CA LYS A 10 -7.01 -6.23 10.30
C LYS A 10 -8.35 -6.85 10.75
N ASP A 11 -9.46 -6.37 10.22
CA ASP A 11 -10.82 -6.88 10.48
C ASP A 11 -11.20 -8.10 9.61
N GLY A 12 -10.30 -8.53 8.72
CA GLY A 12 -10.53 -9.65 7.81
C GLY A 12 -11.19 -9.27 6.47
N THR A 13 -11.57 -8.01 6.27
CA THR A 13 -12.09 -7.51 5.00
C THR A 13 -11.04 -7.65 3.88
N PRO A 14 -11.39 -8.15 2.68
CA PRO A 14 -10.50 -8.14 1.53
C PRO A 14 -9.95 -6.74 1.21
N ASN A 15 -8.64 -6.62 1.01
CA ASN A 15 -8.01 -5.32 0.71
C ASN A 15 -7.73 -5.10 -0.78
N TYR A 16 -7.74 -6.18 -1.57
CA TYR A 16 -7.40 -6.21 -3.00
C TYR A 16 -6.05 -5.56 -3.36
N PHE A 17 -5.10 -5.50 -2.42
CA PHE A 17 -3.79 -4.91 -2.66
C PHE A 17 -3.07 -5.53 -3.87
N PRO A 18 -3.01 -6.86 -4.06
CA PRO A 18 -2.41 -7.44 -5.25
C PRO A 18 -3.00 -6.89 -6.55
N GLN A 19 -4.33 -6.79 -6.65
CA GLN A 19 -5.02 -6.28 -7.83
C GLN A 19 -4.78 -4.78 -8.03
N LYS A 20 -4.88 -3.98 -6.97
CA LYS A 20 -4.56 -2.54 -6.98
C LYS A 20 -3.12 -2.28 -7.42
N ILE A 21 -2.18 -3.15 -7.01
CA ILE A 21 -0.77 -3.09 -7.41
C ILE A 21 -0.61 -3.45 -8.89
N ILE A 22 -1.21 -4.56 -9.36
CA ILE A 22 -1.16 -4.96 -10.78
C ILE A 22 -1.68 -3.83 -11.67
N LYS A 23 -2.77 -3.16 -11.26
CA LYS A 23 -3.35 -2.01 -11.97
C LYS A 23 -2.35 -0.85 -12.10
N GLY A 24 -1.70 -0.50 -10.98
CA GLY A 24 -0.68 0.55 -10.90
C GLY A 24 0.73 0.13 -11.39
N TRP A 25 0.94 -1.13 -11.77
CA TRP A 25 2.28 -1.65 -12.05
C TRP A 25 2.82 -1.13 -13.37
N ARG A 26 4.12 -0.82 -13.41
CA ARG A 26 4.83 -0.37 -14.64
C ARG A 26 5.22 -1.56 -15.50
N THR A 27 4.24 -2.17 -16.14
CA THR A 27 4.42 -3.26 -17.11
C THR A 27 3.38 -3.14 -18.23
N ASP A 28 3.59 -3.86 -19.34
CA ASP A 28 2.67 -3.88 -20.46
C ASP A 28 1.32 -4.54 -20.13
N ILE A 29 0.33 -4.31 -20.99
CA ILE A 29 -1.04 -4.76 -20.78
C ILE A 29 -1.17 -6.28 -20.72
N TRP A 30 -0.36 -7.03 -21.45
CA TRP A 30 -0.38 -8.49 -21.45
C TRP A 30 0.11 -9.04 -20.12
N ASN A 31 1.21 -8.48 -19.61
CA ASN A 31 1.72 -8.84 -18.29
C ASN A 31 0.73 -8.49 -17.17
N LYS A 32 0.00 -7.37 -17.27
CA LYS A 32 -1.07 -7.03 -16.31
C LYS A 32 -2.20 -8.04 -16.37
N ALA A 33 -2.71 -8.36 -17.56
CA ALA A 33 -3.78 -9.32 -17.75
C ALA A 33 -3.41 -10.72 -17.22
N ALA A 34 -2.21 -11.22 -17.56
CA ALA A 34 -1.72 -12.50 -17.07
C ALA A 34 -1.58 -12.52 -15.53
N SER A 35 -1.04 -11.45 -14.94
CA SER A 35 -0.90 -11.30 -13.49
C SER A 35 -2.27 -11.28 -12.79
N PHE A 36 -3.22 -10.54 -13.35
CA PHE A 36 -4.59 -10.46 -12.84
C PHE A 36 -5.28 -11.82 -12.87
N SER A 37 -5.24 -12.52 -14.02
CA SER A 37 -5.81 -13.86 -14.16
C SER A 37 -5.18 -14.86 -13.19
N ALA A 38 -3.85 -14.81 -13.01
CA ALA A 38 -3.16 -15.70 -12.09
C ALA A 38 -3.52 -15.44 -10.62
N CYS A 39 -3.62 -14.16 -10.22
CA CYS A 39 -4.02 -13.77 -8.87
C CYS A 39 -5.46 -14.18 -8.57
N ASN A 40 -6.41 -13.88 -9.46
CA ASN A 40 -7.82 -14.27 -9.30
C ASN A 40 -8.07 -15.79 -9.37
N GLY A 41 -7.11 -16.56 -9.89
CA GLY A 41 -7.30 -17.97 -10.22
C GLY A 41 -7.18 -18.92 -9.03
N LYS A 42 -6.05 -18.92 -8.30
CA LYS A 42 -5.70 -20.08 -7.43
C LYS A 42 -4.75 -19.85 -6.24
N HIS A 43 -4.31 -18.63 -5.96
CA HIS A 43 -3.15 -18.42 -5.07
C HIS A 43 -3.42 -17.61 -3.80
N GLY A 44 -4.68 -17.56 -3.35
CA GLY A 44 -5.05 -16.89 -2.10
C GLY A 44 -5.27 -15.37 -2.23
N CYS A 45 -5.28 -14.82 -3.44
CA CYS A 45 -5.95 -13.54 -3.67
C CYS A 45 -7.47 -13.75 -3.60
N ASP A 46 -8.18 -12.78 -3.03
CA ASP A 46 -9.64 -12.76 -3.10
C ASP A 46 -10.08 -12.50 -4.55
N TYR A 47 -11.08 -13.25 -5.02
CA TYR A 47 -11.63 -13.08 -6.37
C TYR A 47 -12.28 -11.70 -6.50
N ILE A 48 -12.09 -11.07 -7.65
CA ILE A 48 -12.77 -9.83 -8.04
C ILE A 48 -13.17 -9.93 -9.52
N ASN A 49 -14.39 -9.51 -9.85
CA ASN A 49 -14.83 -9.51 -11.24
C ASN A 49 -14.15 -8.37 -12.03
N SER A 50 -14.18 -8.44 -13.37
CA SER A 50 -13.50 -7.45 -14.20
C SER A 50 -14.07 -6.02 -14.06
N SER A 51 -15.38 -5.87 -13.82
CA SER A 51 -16.00 -4.55 -13.62
C SER A 51 -15.47 -3.91 -12.34
N ASP A 52 -15.55 -4.63 -11.22
CA ASP A 52 -15.06 -4.14 -9.93
C ASP A 52 -13.56 -3.83 -9.97
N TYR A 53 -12.78 -4.61 -10.74
CA TYR A 53 -11.36 -4.34 -10.96
C TYR A 53 -11.11 -2.99 -11.66
N GLU A 54 -11.94 -2.64 -12.64
CA GLU A 54 -11.86 -1.35 -13.33
C GLU A 54 -12.21 -0.17 -12.41
N ASP A 55 -12.97 -0.39 -11.34
CA ASP A 55 -13.29 0.64 -10.34
C ASP A 55 -12.21 0.79 -9.26
N LEU A 56 -11.26 -0.14 -9.14
CA LEU A 56 -10.19 -0.05 -8.14
C LEU A 56 -9.25 1.13 -8.37
N ASN A 57 -8.88 1.84 -7.29
CA ASN A 57 -7.78 2.80 -7.35
C ASN A 57 -6.42 2.08 -7.40
N PRO A 58 -5.49 2.48 -8.29
CA PRO A 58 -4.18 1.85 -8.37
C PRO A 58 -3.31 2.19 -7.15
N LYS A 59 -2.68 1.16 -6.58
CA LYS A 59 -1.67 1.31 -5.52
C LYS A 59 -0.33 1.65 -6.14
N LYS A 60 0.23 2.83 -5.82
CA LYS A 60 1.39 3.44 -6.50
C LYS A 60 2.70 3.34 -5.71
N HIS A 61 2.59 3.10 -4.41
CA HIS A 61 3.71 2.92 -3.50
C HIS A 61 3.28 2.04 -2.32
N THR A 62 4.17 1.79 -1.38
CA THR A 62 3.74 1.29 -0.09
C THR A 62 4.52 1.76 1.11
N ILE A 63 3.84 1.94 2.24
CA ILE A 63 4.46 2.26 3.53
C ILE A 63 4.90 0.97 4.24
N ARG A 64 6.16 0.91 4.69
CA ARG A 64 6.75 -0.25 5.37
C ARG A 64 7.68 0.15 6.50
N ASP A 65 7.65 -0.66 7.55
CA ASP A 65 8.70 -0.65 8.55
C ASP A 65 10.03 -1.08 7.89
N ASP A 66 11.08 -0.31 8.13
CA ASP A 66 12.42 -0.58 7.61
C ASP A 66 13.52 -0.19 8.61
N LYS A 67 13.39 -0.66 9.86
CA LYS A 67 14.39 -0.43 10.93
C LYS A 67 15.84 -0.72 10.54
N LYS A 68 16.05 -1.68 9.64
CA LYS A 68 17.38 -2.09 9.15
C LYS A 68 17.84 -1.32 7.91
N ASN A 69 17.10 -0.31 7.48
CA ASN A 69 17.40 0.56 6.34
C ASN A 69 17.72 -0.24 5.06
N ARG A 70 16.98 -1.32 4.80
CA ARG A 70 17.25 -2.28 3.71
C ARG A 70 16.84 -1.72 2.36
N TRP A 71 15.75 -0.97 2.31
CA TRP A 71 15.21 -0.45 1.05
C TRP A 71 16.00 0.76 0.56
N LYS A 72 16.48 0.65 -0.68
CA LYS A 72 17.22 1.67 -1.43
C LYS A 72 16.67 1.76 -2.86
N VAL A 73 16.84 2.92 -3.48
CA VAL A 73 16.57 3.12 -4.90
C VAL A 73 17.40 2.10 -5.71
N GLY A 74 16.79 1.53 -6.75
CA GLY A 74 17.38 0.50 -7.60
C GLY A 74 17.20 -0.94 -7.10
N ASN A 75 16.77 -1.17 -5.85
CA ASN A 75 16.44 -2.53 -5.41
C ASN A 75 15.34 -3.14 -6.28
N LEU A 76 15.53 -4.40 -6.69
CA LEU A 76 14.47 -5.18 -7.33
C LEU A 76 13.38 -5.52 -6.31
N ILE A 77 12.13 -5.32 -6.66
CA ILE A 77 10.94 -5.63 -5.87
C ILE A 77 10.33 -6.92 -6.42
N HIS A 78 10.20 -7.93 -5.56
CA HIS A 78 9.51 -9.18 -5.86
C HIS A 78 8.21 -9.17 -5.06
N PRO A 79 7.07 -8.77 -5.67
CA PRO A 79 5.81 -8.61 -4.96
C PRO A 79 5.14 -9.97 -4.71
N VAL A 80 4.88 -10.31 -3.45
CA VAL A 80 4.37 -11.64 -3.09
C VAL A 80 3.25 -11.59 -2.07
N ILE A 81 2.42 -12.63 -2.09
CA ILE A 81 1.52 -13.03 -0.99
C ILE A 81 1.94 -14.39 -0.45
N ASN A 82 1.41 -14.78 0.72
CA ASN A 82 1.73 -16.05 1.40
C ASN A 82 3.24 -16.25 1.59
N ASN A 83 3.95 -15.17 1.92
CA ASN A 83 5.40 -15.23 2.02
C ASN A 83 5.83 -16.14 3.18
N ARG A 84 6.86 -16.97 2.94
CA ARG A 84 7.38 -17.99 3.87
C ARG A 84 6.41 -19.14 4.15
N THR A 85 5.44 -19.38 3.28
CA THR A 85 4.60 -20.59 3.29
C THR A 85 4.79 -21.36 1.98
N PRO A 86 4.40 -22.65 1.92
CA PRO A 86 4.38 -23.43 0.67
C PRO A 86 3.54 -22.80 -0.45
N GLU A 87 2.53 -22.00 -0.09
CA GLU A 87 1.62 -21.31 -1.01
C GLU A 87 2.14 -19.93 -1.47
N ARG A 88 3.43 -19.63 -1.23
CA ARG A 88 4.06 -18.37 -1.66
C ARG A 88 3.82 -18.13 -3.14
N PHE A 89 3.26 -16.96 -3.45
CA PHE A 89 2.94 -16.60 -4.82
C PHE A 89 3.45 -15.19 -5.15
N GLN A 90 4.18 -15.08 -6.26
CA GLN A 90 4.58 -13.78 -6.82
C GLN A 90 3.53 -13.35 -7.83
N PHE A 91 2.71 -12.37 -7.47
CA PHE A 91 1.50 -12.02 -8.22
C PHE A 91 1.72 -11.01 -9.35
N ALA A 92 2.92 -10.45 -9.49
CA ALA A 92 3.28 -9.54 -10.56
C ALA A 92 4.77 -9.67 -10.94
N PRO A 93 5.18 -9.21 -12.15
CA PRO A 93 6.58 -9.19 -12.56
C PRO A 93 7.46 -8.39 -11.60
N ILE A 94 8.75 -8.71 -11.57
CA ILE A 94 9.74 -7.95 -10.80
C ILE A 94 9.79 -6.51 -11.33
N THR A 95 9.81 -5.53 -10.43
CA THR A 95 10.02 -4.12 -10.79
C THR A 95 11.18 -3.51 -10.00
N LYS A 96 11.56 -2.27 -10.31
CA LYS A 96 12.59 -1.53 -9.56
C LYS A 96 11.94 -0.61 -8.53
N CYS A 97 12.56 -0.53 -7.36
CA CYS A 97 12.36 0.56 -6.42
C CYS A 97 12.90 1.85 -7.06
N THR A 98 12.01 2.79 -7.35
CA THR A 98 12.29 4.06 -8.02
C THR A 98 12.54 5.21 -7.03
N GLY A 99 12.07 5.07 -5.79
CA GLY A 99 12.18 6.08 -4.75
C GLY A 99 11.98 5.48 -3.36
N VAL A 100 12.56 6.13 -2.36
CA VAL A 100 12.26 5.90 -0.94
C VAL A 100 12.11 7.26 -0.27
N GLN A 101 11.12 7.39 0.62
CA GLN A 101 10.93 8.58 1.46
C GLN A 101 10.75 8.13 2.90
N LYS A 102 11.28 8.89 3.86
CA LYS A 102 11.02 8.67 5.29
C LYS A 102 9.59 9.11 5.58
N ILE A 103 8.88 8.34 6.41
CA ILE A 103 7.56 8.72 6.91
C ILE A 103 7.49 8.49 8.41
N GLU A 104 6.91 9.45 9.11
CA GLU A 104 6.51 9.36 10.51
C GLU A 104 5.01 9.65 10.62
N ILE A 105 4.33 8.83 11.42
CA ILE A 105 2.91 8.95 11.76
C ILE A 105 2.85 9.03 13.29
N SER A 106 2.30 10.11 13.82
CA SER A 106 2.22 10.37 15.27
C SER A 106 0.78 10.53 15.70
N HIS A 107 0.37 9.77 16.72
CA HIS A 107 -1.00 9.77 17.23
C HIS A 107 -1.11 10.68 18.46
N PHE A 108 -2.02 11.64 18.38
CA PHE A 108 -2.45 12.48 19.49
C PHE A 108 -3.89 12.14 19.88
N SER A 109 -4.41 12.78 20.93
CA SER A 109 -5.75 12.50 21.44
C SER A 109 -6.86 12.80 20.44
N ASP A 110 -6.69 13.83 19.61
CA ASP A 110 -7.71 14.41 18.74
C ASP A 110 -7.29 14.44 17.25
N HIS A 111 -6.04 14.08 16.94
CA HIS A 111 -5.54 14.05 15.58
C HIS A 111 -4.37 13.08 15.39
N VAL A 112 -4.08 12.80 14.11
CA VAL A 112 -2.87 12.10 13.66
C VAL A 112 -2.07 13.03 12.77
N GLU A 113 -0.78 13.17 13.03
CA GLU A 113 0.15 13.97 12.23
C GLU A 113 1.03 13.08 11.34
N PHE A 114 1.33 13.57 10.13
CA PHE A 114 2.18 12.92 9.15
C PHE A 114 3.35 13.83 8.79
N ILE A 115 4.56 13.29 8.91
CA ILE A 115 5.81 13.92 8.48
C ILE A 115 6.43 13.06 7.39
N ILE A 116 6.81 13.66 6.26
CA ILE A 116 7.52 12.99 5.16
C ILE A 116 8.81 13.73 4.90
N ASP A 117 9.93 12.99 4.85
CA ASP A 117 11.29 13.55 4.67
C ASP A 117 11.56 14.77 5.58
N ASP A 118 11.22 14.62 6.86
CA ASP A 118 11.40 15.59 7.94
C ASP A 118 10.61 16.91 7.74
N LYS A 119 9.56 16.88 6.93
CA LYS A 119 8.63 18.01 6.72
C LYS A 119 7.21 17.63 7.07
N PHE A 120 6.49 18.56 7.69
CA PHE A 120 5.05 18.41 7.91
C PHE A 120 4.34 18.19 6.58
N PHE A 121 3.66 17.06 6.46
CA PHE A 121 2.92 16.66 5.25
C PHE A 121 1.43 16.89 5.42
N GLY A 122 0.88 16.62 6.60
CA GLY A 122 -0.50 16.94 6.94
C GLY A 122 -1.00 16.24 8.19
N ASN A 123 -2.27 16.46 8.52
CA ASN A 123 -2.92 15.83 9.66
C ASN A 123 -4.34 15.36 9.32
N VAL A 124 -4.87 14.54 10.23
CA VAL A 124 -6.25 14.06 10.24
C VAL A 124 -6.82 14.26 11.64
N PHE A 125 -7.90 15.02 11.77
CA PHE A 125 -8.61 15.20 13.02
C PHE A 125 -9.74 14.19 13.16
N HIS A 126 -9.90 13.64 14.36
CA HIS A 126 -10.82 12.54 14.61
C HIS A 126 -11.35 12.49 16.05
N HIS A 127 -12.51 11.86 16.23
CA HIS A 127 -13.04 11.46 17.53
C HIS A 127 -12.95 9.93 17.65
N GLY A 128 -11.75 9.44 17.93
CA GLY A 128 -11.39 8.03 17.67
C GLY A 128 -11.25 7.71 16.17
N LEU A 129 -10.53 6.64 15.83
CA LEU A 129 -10.14 6.33 14.44
C LEU A 129 -11.30 5.91 13.52
N ASP A 130 -12.50 5.74 14.08
CA ASP A 130 -13.74 5.46 13.36
C ASP A 130 -14.50 6.72 12.91
N MET A 131 -14.16 7.90 13.46
CA MET A 131 -14.87 9.15 13.21
C MET A 131 -13.90 10.26 12.84
N VAL A 132 -13.45 10.24 11.59
CA VAL A 132 -12.68 11.33 10.99
C VAL A 132 -13.63 12.44 10.56
N TYR A 133 -13.33 13.69 10.93
CA TYR A 133 -14.15 14.84 10.57
C TYR A 133 -13.40 15.90 9.76
N GLU A 134 -12.07 15.89 9.77
CA GLU A 134 -11.26 16.81 8.97
C GLU A 134 -9.92 16.17 8.60
N TYR A 135 -9.43 16.44 7.40
CA TYR A 135 -8.11 15.99 6.94
C TYR A 135 -7.60 16.83 5.77
N HIS A 136 -6.28 16.91 5.64
CA HIS A 136 -5.68 17.42 4.40
C HIS A 136 -5.86 16.42 3.24
N ASN A 137 -6.23 16.92 2.06
CA ASN A 137 -6.44 16.10 0.87
C ASN A 137 -5.20 15.25 0.48
N CYS A 138 -4.00 15.75 0.76
CA CYS A 138 -2.76 15.01 0.55
C CYS A 138 -2.71 13.69 1.35
N ILE A 139 -3.34 13.61 2.54
CA ILE A 139 -3.41 12.38 3.33
C ILE A 139 -4.36 11.37 2.70
N ARG A 140 -5.48 11.83 2.14
CA ARG A 140 -6.38 10.96 1.36
C ARG A 140 -5.64 10.35 0.17
N GLU A 141 -4.89 11.16 -0.56
CA GLU A 141 -4.09 10.68 -1.69
C GLU A 141 -2.98 9.72 -1.26
N LEU A 142 -2.31 9.97 -0.12
CA LEU A 142 -1.33 9.06 0.46
C LEU A 142 -1.94 7.69 0.78
N ALA A 143 -3.09 7.67 1.46
CA ALA A 143 -3.82 6.46 1.83
C ALA A 143 -4.26 5.66 0.60
N VAL A 144 -4.90 6.32 -0.38
CA VAL A 144 -5.37 5.68 -1.62
C VAL A 144 -4.20 5.14 -2.44
N ASN A 145 -3.09 5.88 -2.53
CA ASN A 145 -1.91 5.41 -3.25
C ASN A 145 -1.13 4.31 -2.49
N ASP A 146 -1.33 4.18 -1.16
CA ASP A 146 -0.97 2.98 -0.37
C ASP A 146 -2.07 1.89 -0.42
N GLY A 147 -3.10 2.07 -1.24
CA GLY A 147 -4.09 1.05 -1.60
C GLY A 147 -5.30 0.94 -0.70
N PHE A 148 -5.46 1.82 0.29
CA PHE A 148 -6.65 1.86 1.15
C PHE A 148 -7.81 2.57 0.45
N ASP A 149 -9.04 2.17 0.76
CA ASP A 149 -10.23 2.77 0.14
C ASP A 149 -10.68 4.05 0.89
N SER A 150 -10.25 4.21 2.14
CA SER A 150 -10.56 5.37 2.97
C SER A 150 -9.44 5.71 3.95
N ILE A 151 -9.51 6.92 4.52
CA ILE A 151 -8.56 7.36 5.56
C ILE A 151 -8.76 6.53 6.83
N GLU A 152 -9.99 6.19 7.18
CA GLU A 152 -10.32 5.39 8.37
C GLU A 152 -9.69 3.99 8.27
N GLN A 153 -9.74 3.33 7.10
CA GLN A 153 -9.04 2.05 6.90
C GLN A 153 -7.53 2.20 7.06
N PHE A 154 -6.96 3.28 6.53
CA PHE A 154 -5.54 3.59 6.63
C PHE A 154 -5.10 3.84 8.08
N LEU A 155 -5.85 4.65 8.83
CA LEU A 155 -5.58 4.92 10.24
C LEU A 155 -5.81 3.70 11.13
N LYS A 156 -6.80 2.85 10.84
CA LYS A 156 -6.92 1.55 11.54
C LYS A 156 -5.73 0.64 11.27
N TRP A 157 -5.16 0.71 10.07
CA TRP A 157 -3.97 -0.07 9.74
C TRP A 157 -2.73 0.44 10.49
N PHE A 158 -2.54 1.76 10.50
CA PHE A 158 -1.51 2.47 11.27
C PHE A 158 -2.14 3.08 12.53
N ASP A 159 -2.55 2.24 13.49
CA ASP A 159 -3.32 2.63 14.70
C ASP A 159 -2.43 3.04 15.88
N LYS A 160 -1.13 3.21 15.63
CA LYS A 160 -0.09 3.53 16.60
C LYS A 160 1.00 4.33 15.90
N ASP A 161 1.79 5.03 16.70
CA ASP A 161 2.99 5.71 16.23
C ASP A 161 3.84 4.79 15.35
N PHE A 162 4.23 5.34 14.20
CA PHE A 162 4.91 4.59 13.17
C PHE A 162 6.02 5.42 12.56
N THR A 163 7.20 4.80 12.41
CA THR A 163 8.31 5.34 11.63
C THR A 163 8.74 4.28 10.62
N GLY A 164 8.86 4.68 9.37
CA GLY A 164 9.25 3.76 8.32
C GLY A 164 9.60 4.46 7.02
N LYS A 165 9.30 3.80 5.92
CA LYS A 165 9.52 4.33 4.59
C LYS A 165 8.31 4.16 3.69
N ILE A 166 8.14 5.13 2.82
CA ILE A 166 7.37 4.97 1.59
C ILE A 166 8.32 4.38 0.54
N ILE A 167 7.92 3.26 -0.07
CA ILE A 167 8.68 2.56 -1.12
C ILE A 167 7.94 2.74 -2.44
N HIS A 168 8.59 3.37 -3.41
CA HIS A 168 7.98 3.76 -4.67
C HIS A 168 8.41 2.84 -5.81
N TRP A 169 7.45 2.41 -6.64
CA TRP A 169 7.70 1.78 -7.95
C TRP A 169 7.11 2.63 -9.10
N THR A 170 6.73 3.87 -8.79
CA THR A 170 6.30 4.90 -9.72
C THR A 170 7.10 6.19 -9.47
N ASP A 171 7.04 7.16 -10.38
CA ASP A 171 7.78 8.43 -10.20
C ASP A 171 7.10 9.39 -9.20
N LEU A 172 5.92 9.02 -8.67
CA LEU A 172 5.24 9.79 -7.64
C LEU A 172 6.11 9.87 -6.38
N LYS A 173 6.24 11.07 -5.81
CA LYS A 173 6.82 11.36 -4.50
C LYS A 173 5.99 12.43 -3.81
N TYR A 174 6.10 12.50 -2.49
CA TYR A 174 5.37 13.42 -1.62
C TYR A 174 6.26 14.54 -1.08
#